data_AF-A0A5M9K289-F1
#
_entry.id   AF-A0A5M9K289-F1
#
_cell.length_a   1.000
_cell.length_b   1.000
_cell.length_c   1.000
_cell.angle_alpha   90.00
_cell.angle_beta   90.00
_cell.angle_gamma   90.00
#
_symmetry.space_group_name_H-M   'P 1'
#
loop_
_entity.id
_entity.type
_entity.pdbx_description
1 polymer ?
#
loop_
_entity_poly.entity_id
_entity_poly.type
_entity_poly.pdbx_seq_one_letter_code
_entity_poly.pdbx_strand_id
1 'polypeptide(L)'
;MSTAANPTYAPGPANSRTTSMNANHTHADYPNGHHHHNDAGVKKGKQKKATDPSEASKLIAAKISQLELDAAGEKDQEAEIEREVKKANRELNNLTSKMDDLQKIETLQRRVTEHLADMKRLERDNQKNKKRGDVLQKEKDVARTDLGKSNSLREKLEKLCRELQKENNRLKGENKTLQDNEKKSREEWDQKFEEMLWQFQDYQDKKDHPQTVVVNPEIDELFKARFKSLIDQYELRELHFHSLLRTKELEVQYNIARFERERKAAEQEINRAKQLNQQVLTFSKTETELRNQLNIYVEKFKQVEDTLNNSNDLFLTFRKEMEEMSKKTKRLEKENMALTRKHDVTTKNIFQMAEDQNKRTLEIDDLKKRNDKLRDIIDQMQRQGRGLAQGMAGTVEGEYVEGDLEATESEYEYEEGEDEGSEGEYDEDTEEDVHPEPPRPFGPVPPPPPAMNGMAAANGVH
;
A
#
# COMPACT_ATOMS: atom_id res chain seq x y z
N MET A 1 2.73 -89.86 14.61
CA MET A 1 2.02 -89.48 13.37
C MET A 1 1.99 -87.97 13.29
N SER A 2 2.06 -87.45 12.06
CA SER A 2 2.24 -86.05 11.63
C SER A 2 3.69 -85.59 11.52
N THR A 3 4.06 -85.46 10.26
CA THR A 3 5.37 -85.32 9.64
C THR A 3 5.77 -83.86 9.47
N ALA A 4 7.07 -83.62 9.59
CA ALA A 4 7.75 -82.38 9.28
C ALA A 4 7.71 -82.05 7.78
N ALA A 5 7.69 -80.76 7.45
CA ALA A 5 8.05 -80.24 6.14
C ALA A 5 8.79 -78.90 6.30
N ASN A 6 10.08 -78.91 5.94
CA ASN A 6 10.93 -77.73 5.74
C ASN A 6 10.56 -77.02 4.44
N PRO A 7 10.69 -75.69 4.34
CA PRO A 7 10.84 -75.02 3.05
C PRO A 7 12.29 -74.62 2.79
N THR A 8 12.70 -74.94 1.56
CA THR A 8 14.01 -74.79 0.94
C THR A 8 14.34 -73.33 0.60
N TYR A 9 15.62 -72.98 0.80
CA TYR A 9 16.26 -71.72 0.44
C TYR A 9 16.39 -71.55 -1.10
N ALA A 10 16.16 -70.35 -1.63
CA ALA A 10 16.51 -69.96 -3.00
C ALA A 10 17.38 -68.68 -2.97
N PRO A 11 18.49 -68.60 -3.73
CA PRO A 11 19.38 -67.43 -3.70
C PRO A 11 19.00 -66.40 -4.79
N GLY A 12 18.91 -65.13 -4.41
CA GLY A 12 18.84 -63.98 -5.32
C GLY A 12 20.14 -63.16 -5.29
N PRO A 13 20.48 -62.43 -6.37
CA PRO A 13 21.86 -62.08 -6.71
C PRO A 13 22.40 -60.82 -6.04
N ALA A 14 23.73 -60.76 -6.00
CA ALA A 14 24.57 -59.68 -5.49
C ALA A 14 24.78 -58.53 -6.48
N ASN A 15 24.85 -57.31 -5.94
CA ASN A 15 25.68 -56.13 -6.30
C ASN A 15 24.93 -54.87 -5.83
N SER A 16 25.54 -53.83 -5.26
CA SER A 16 26.88 -53.30 -5.42
C SER A 16 27.29 -52.43 -4.22
N ARG A 17 28.61 -52.39 -4.01
CA ARG A 17 29.37 -51.52 -3.10
C ARG A 17 28.93 -50.05 -3.16
N THR A 18 28.84 -49.43 -1.99
CA THR A 18 29.20 -48.01 -1.83
C THR A 18 30.24 -47.85 -0.74
N THR A 19 31.09 -46.88 -1.01
CA THR A 19 32.46 -46.70 -0.55
C THR A 19 32.49 -46.05 0.83
N SER A 20 33.19 -46.66 1.78
CA SER A 20 33.58 -46.01 3.03
C SER A 20 34.63 -44.93 2.70
N MET A 21 34.28 -43.67 2.92
CA MET A 21 35.25 -42.59 3.03
C MET A 21 35.38 -42.18 4.50
N ASN A 22 36.59 -42.45 4.98
CA ASN A 22 37.14 -42.10 6.27
C ASN A 22 37.30 -40.58 6.36
N ALA A 23 36.68 -39.93 7.34
CA ALA A 23 36.99 -38.55 7.71
C ALA A 23 37.35 -38.50 9.20
N ASN A 24 38.65 -38.31 9.44
CA ASN A 24 39.26 -38.04 10.74
C ASN A 24 38.55 -36.87 11.44
N HIS A 25 38.04 -37.11 12.64
CA HIS A 25 37.84 -36.05 13.63
C HIS A 25 38.85 -36.24 14.76
N THR A 26 39.79 -35.31 14.85
CA THR A 26 40.69 -35.10 15.98
C THR A 26 39.88 -34.68 17.21
N HIS A 27 39.88 -35.53 18.23
CA HIS A 27 39.35 -35.27 19.56
C HIS A 27 40.39 -34.47 20.36
N ALA A 28 40.00 -33.31 20.88
CA ALA A 28 40.80 -32.58 21.86
C ALA A 28 40.16 -32.78 23.24
N ASP A 29 40.90 -33.43 24.12
CA ASP A 29 40.56 -33.65 25.53
C ASP A 29 40.45 -32.34 26.30
N TYR A 30 39.46 -32.25 27.19
CA TYR A 30 39.55 -31.45 28.41
C TYR A 30 38.94 -32.18 29.60
N PRO A 31 39.54 -32.09 30.79
CA PRO A 31 39.18 -32.91 31.94
C PRO A 31 38.13 -32.26 32.85
N ASN A 32 37.56 -33.17 33.64
CA ASN A 32 36.60 -33.03 34.72
C ASN A 32 37.09 -32.13 35.89
N GLY A 33 36.14 -31.45 36.56
CA GLY A 33 36.35 -30.75 37.83
C GLY A 33 35.05 -30.22 38.43
N HIS A 34 34.65 -30.74 39.59
CA HIS A 34 33.40 -30.45 40.31
C HIS A 34 33.65 -29.57 41.56
N HIS A 35 32.70 -28.66 41.84
CA HIS A 35 32.32 -28.05 43.15
C HIS A 35 33.30 -27.02 43.78
N HIS A 36 32.92 -25.96 44.54
CA HIS A 36 31.66 -25.49 45.14
C HIS A 36 31.80 -24.00 45.60
N HIS A 37 30.65 -23.31 45.74
CA HIS A 37 30.25 -22.27 46.73
C HIS A 37 30.66 -20.78 46.66
N ASN A 38 29.59 -19.94 46.70
CA ASN A 38 29.29 -18.67 47.42
C ASN A 38 30.34 -17.52 47.39
N ASP A 39 30.01 -16.24 47.21
CA ASP A 39 29.05 -15.40 47.94
C ASP A 39 28.85 -14.04 47.21
N ALA A 40 27.90 -13.25 47.71
CA ALA A 40 27.30 -12.00 47.26
C ALA A 40 28.22 -10.83 46.85
N GLY A 41 27.71 -9.96 45.96
CA GLY A 41 28.21 -8.59 45.78
C GLY A 41 28.00 -7.91 44.41
N VAL A 42 26.79 -7.42 44.13
CA VAL A 42 26.47 -6.12 43.45
C VAL A 42 27.11 -5.78 42.07
N LYS A 43 26.35 -5.92 40.96
CA LYS A 43 25.94 -4.88 39.94
C LYS A 43 25.69 -5.41 38.51
N LYS A 44 24.55 -4.96 37.95
CA LYS A 44 24.14 -4.80 36.53
C LYS A 44 24.00 -6.04 35.60
N GLY A 45 22.76 -6.29 35.15
CA GLY A 45 22.50 -6.62 33.73
C GLY A 45 21.46 -7.69 33.38
N LYS A 46 20.41 -7.25 32.66
CA LYS A 46 19.60 -7.92 31.61
C LYS A 46 18.30 -8.69 31.94
N GLN A 47 17.26 -8.28 31.21
CA GLN A 47 15.83 -8.59 31.25
C GLN A 47 15.38 -9.63 30.19
N LYS A 48 14.24 -10.30 30.49
CA LYS A 48 13.07 -10.74 29.67
C LYS A 48 13.20 -11.69 28.47
N LYS A 49 12.16 -12.55 28.30
CA LYS A 49 11.41 -12.70 27.02
C LYS A 49 9.99 -13.29 27.19
N ALA A 50 9.05 -12.39 27.46
CA ALA A 50 7.66 -12.44 26.97
C ALA A 50 7.65 -11.72 25.61
N THR A 51 6.72 -12.02 24.68
CA THR A 51 6.52 -11.18 23.49
C THR A 51 5.95 -9.83 23.95
N ASP A 52 6.86 -8.87 24.05
CA ASP A 52 6.77 -7.60 24.77
C ASP A 52 5.90 -6.61 23.98
N PRO A 53 5.16 -5.66 24.60
CA PRO A 53 4.53 -4.53 23.90
C PRO A 53 5.53 -3.70 23.06
N SER A 54 6.81 -3.83 23.38
CA SER A 54 7.92 -3.36 22.55
C SER A 54 7.99 -4.05 21.18
N GLU A 55 7.59 -5.31 21.02
CA GLU A 55 7.59 -6.02 19.72
C GLU A 55 6.47 -5.55 18.79
N ALA A 56 5.26 -5.31 19.30
CA ALA A 56 4.17 -4.71 18.51
C ALA A 56 4.52 -3.26 18.13
N SER A 57 5.07 -2.49 19.06
CA SER A 57 5.59 -1.15 18.80
C SER A 57 6.79 -1.17 17.83
N LYS A 58 7.65 -2.19 17.89
CA LYS A 58 8.75 -2.41 16.92
C LYS A 58 8.25 -2.80 15.54
N LEU A 59 7.17 -3.57 15.44
CA LEU A 59 6.55 -3.92 14.14
C LEU A 59 5.92 -2.71 13.49
N ILE A 60 5.24 -1.87 14.27
CA ILE A 60 4.67 -0.60 13.78
C ILE A 60 5.80 0.37 13.43
N ALA A 61 6.81 0.52 14.29
CA ALA A 61 7.97 1.36 13.99
C ALA A 61 8.76 0.85 12.79
N ALA A 62 8.90 -0.47 12.61
CA ALA A 62 9.53 -1.05 11.42
C ALA A 62 8.71 -0.81 10.17
N LYS A 63 7.37 -0.84 10.26
CA LYS A 63 6.49 -0.54 9.13
C LYS A 63 6.50 0.95 8.79
N ILE A 64 6.54 1.83 9.78
CA ILE A 64 6.71 3.28 9.61
C ILE A 64 8.07 3.57 9.00
N SER A 65 9.17 3.04 9.55
CA SER A 65 10.50 3.21 8.96
C SER A 65 10.61 2.61 7.56
N GLN A 66 9.91 1.52 7.25
CA GLN A 66 9.85 0.99 5.90
C GLN A 66 9.15 1.97 4.95
N LEU A 67 7.99 2.50 5.34
CA LEU A 67 7.25 3.48 4.53
C LEU A 67 8.02 4.80 4.39
N GLU A 68 8.72 5.24 5.43
CA GLU A 68 9.60 6.41 5.38
C GLU A 68 10.83 6.18 4.48
N LEU A 69 11.42 4.98 4.50
CA LEU A 69 12.49 4.58 3.57
C LEU A 69 12.00 4.51 2.14
N ASP A 70 10.80 3.96 1.91
CA ASP A 70 10.19 3.86 0.59
C ASP A 70 9.89 5.27 0.04
N ALA A 71 9.31 6.16 0.86
CA ALA A 71 9.06 7.55 0.49
C ALA A 71 10.35 8.37 0.30
N ALA A 72 11.38 8.11 1.10
CA ALA A 72 12.71 8.71 0.89
C ALA A 72 13.34 8.22 -0.41
N GLY A 73 13.19 6.93 -0.73
CA GLY A 73 13.64 6.33 -1.98
C GLY A 73 12.91 6.88 -3.21
N GLU A 74 11.60 7.11 -3.12
CA GLU A 74 10.81 7.77 -4.16
C GLU A 74 11.26 9.22 -4.36
N LYS A 75 11.46 9.96 -3.27
CA LYS A 75 11.97 11.34 -3.33
C LYS A 75 13.38 11.43 -3.91
N ASP A 76 14.25 10.49 -3.58
CA ASP A 76 15.60 10.40 -4.14
C ASP A 76 15.56 10.02 -5.62
N GLN A 77 14.66 9.11 -6.03
CA GLN A 77 14.42 8.78 -7.45
C GLN A 77 13.92 9.99 -8.23
N GLU A 78 12.99 10.76 -7.69
CA GLU A 78 12.45 11.95 -8.33
C GLU A 78 13.52 13.04 -8.46
N ALA A 79 14.34 13.24 -7.43
CA ALA A 79 15.49 14.14 -7.48
C ALA A 79 16.55 13.68 -8.51
N GLU A 80 16.77 12.37 -8.66
CA GLU A 80 17.68 11.81 -9.66
C GLU A 80 17.14 12.06 -11.08
N ILE A 81 15.84 11.81 -11.31
CA ILE A 81 15.16 12.09 -12.59
C ILE A 81 15.29 13.58 -12.93
N GLU A 82 15.04 14.47 -11.96
CA GLU A 82 15.15 15.92 -12.18
C GLU A 82 16.59 16.34 -12.55
N ARG A 83 17.61 15.74 -11.91
CA ARG A 83 19.02 15.97 -12.27
C ARG A 83 19.33 15.49 -13.68
N GLU A 84 18.87 14.29 -14.05
CA GLU A 84 19.14 13.71 -15.36
C GLU A 84 18.43 14.50 -16.48
N VAL A 85 17.21 14.98 -16.23
CA VAL A 85 16.47 15.89 -17.15
C VAL A 85 17.23 17.22 -17.31
N LYS A 86 17.70 17.83 -16.21
CA LYS A 86 18.50 19.07 -16.28
C LYS A 86 19.81 18.85 -17.04
N LYS A 87 20.47 17.71 -16.85
CA LYS A 87 21.70 17.34 -17.56
C LYS A 87 21.44 17.10 -19.06
N ALA A 88 20.41 16.35 -19.40
CA ALA A 88 20.02 16.11 -20.79
C ALA A 88 19.69 17.41 -21.53
N ASN A 89 18.97 18.34 -20.89
CA ASN A 89 18.68 19.66 -21.44
C ASN A 89 19.94 20.51 -21.64
N ARG A 90 20.89 20.49 -20.70
CA ARG A 90 22.18 21.18 -20.87
C ARG A 90 23.01 20.60 -22.00
N GLU A 91 23.08 19.28 -22.11
CA GLU A 91 23.78 18.60 -23.21
C GLU A 91 23.13 18.88 -24.56
N LEU A 92 21.79 18.90 -24.62
CA LEU A 92 21.03 19.26 -25.81
C LEU A 92 21.33 20.70 -26.25
N ASN A 93 21.23 21.67 -25.34
CA ASN A 93 21.53 23.07 -25.63
C ASN A 93 22.99 23.29 -26.04
N ASN A 94 23.94 22.62 -25.39
CA ASN A 94 25.35 22.71 -25.78
C ASN A 94 25.59 22.18 -27.19
N LEU A 95 24.93 21.07 -27.56
CA LEU A 95 25.06 20.45 -28.88
C LEU A 95 24.44 21.32 -29.98
N THR A 96 23.29 21.94 -29.73
CA THR A 96 22.59 22.77 -30.72
C THR A 96 23.10 24.20 -30.80
N SER A 97 23.71 24.76 -29.75
CA SER A 97 24.10 26.19 -29.67
C SER A 97 25.01 26.70 -30.78
N LYS A 98 25.77 25.83 -31.45
CA LYS A 98 26.74 26.18 -32.51
C LYS A 98 26.32 25.73 -33.91
N MET A 99 25.14 25.11 -34.03
CA MET A 99 24.60 24.61 -35.28
C MET A 99 23.74 25.67 -35.97
N ASP A 100 23.76 25.71 -37.29
CA ASP A 100 22.77 26.45 -38.06
C ASP A 100 21.37 25.79 -37.93
N ASP A 101 20.33 26.50 -38.34
CA ASP A 101 18.95 26.05 -38.11
C ASP A 101 18.63 24.74 -38.84
N LEU A 102 19.23 24.51 -40.02
CA LEU A 102 19.01 23.29 -40.79
C LEU A 102 19.69 22.08 -40.13
N GLN A 103 20.94 22.26 -39.66
CA GLN A 103 21.70 21.26 -38.91
C GLN A 103 21.07 20.94 -37.55
N LYS A 104 20.51 21.94 -36.86
CA LYS A 104 19.74 21.73 -35.62
C LYS A 104 18.54 20.84 -35.88
N ILE A 105 17.73 21.16 -36.89
CA ILE A 105 16.52 20.38 -37.23
C ILE A 105 16.91 18.93 -37.49
N GLU A 106 17.91 18.69 -38.34
CA GLU A 106 18.32 17.33 -38.73
C GLU A 106 18.89 16.54 -37.52
N THR A 107 19.66 17.20 -36.66
CA THR A 107 20.22 16.59 -35.44
C THR A 107 19.13 16.29 -34.41
N LEU A 108 18.20 17.21 -34.19
CA LEU A 108 17.07 17.02 -33.28
C LEU A 108 16.16 15.89 -33.76
N GLN A 109 15.85 15.85 -35.06
CA GLN A 109 15.01 14.82 -35.66
C GLN A 109 15.63 13.42 -35.52
N ARG A 110 16.95 13.29 -35.72
CA ARG A 110 17.69 12.05 -35.48
C ARG A 110 17.62 11.63 -34.00
N ARG A 111 17.86 12.58 -33.08
CA ARG A 111 17.85 12.32 -31.64
C ARG A 111 16.47 11.91 -31.11
N VAL A 112 15.41 12.55 -31.60
CA VAL A 112 14.01 12.17 -31.29
C VAL A 112 13.70 10.76 -31.78
N THR A 113 14.17 10.41 -32.99
CA THR A 113 13.96 9.08 -33.56
C THR A 113 14.69 8.00 -32.76
N GLU A 114 15.94 8.25 -32.36
CA GLU A 114 16.73 7.36 -31.49
C GLU A 114 16.08 7.20 -30.11
N HIS A 115 15.65 8.30 -29.48
CA HIS A 115 14.94 8.25 -28.19
C HIS A 115 13.64 7.46 -28.27
N LEU A 116 12.87 7.59 -29.35
CA LEU A 116 11.66 6.80 -29.55
C LEU A 116 11.97 5.30 -29.69
N ALA A 117 13.04 4.96 -30.41
CA ALA A 117 13.49 3.58 -30.56
C ALA A 117 13.96 2.97 -29.22
N ASP A 118 14.71 3.74 -28.44
CA ASP A 118 15.18 3.36 -27.11
C ASP A 118 14.03 3.20 -26.11
N MET A 119 13.05 4.11 -26.11
CA MET A 119 11.82 3.98 -25.32
C MET A 119 11.08 2.69 -25.65
N LYS A 120 10.87 2.39 -26.94
CA LYS A 120 10.23 1.12 -27.37
C LYS A 120 11.06 -0.12 -27.01
N ARG A 121 12.39 -0.01 -26.94
CA ARG A 121 13.24 -1.13 -26.47
C ARG A 121 13.07 -1.32 -24.96
N LEU A 122 13.16 -0.25 -24.18
CA LEU A 122 12.99 -0.25 -22.73
C LEU A 122 11.61 -0.76 -22.32
N GLU A 123 10.55 -0.35 -23.02
CA GLU A 123 9.19 -0.83 -22.77
C GLU A 123 9.07 -2.35 -22.95
N ARG A 124 9.66 -2.91 -24.02
CA ARG A 124 9.67 -4.36 -24.24
C ARG A 124 10.45 -5.10 -23.18
N ASP A 125 11.61 -4.59 -22.77
CA ASP A 125 12.44 -5.22 -21.75
C ASP A 125 11.80 -5.10 -20.36
N ASN A 126 11.13 -3.99 -20.06
CA ASN A 126 10.32 -3.85 -18.85
C ASN A 126 9.18 -4.87 -18.82
N GLN A 127 8.50 -5.09 -19.95
CA GLN A 127 7.45 -6.11 -20.06
C GLN A 127 7.99 -7.53 -19.85
N LYS A 128 9.20 -7.84 -20.33
CA LYS A 128 9.87 -9.13 -20.05
C LYS A 128 10.25 -9.26 -18.57
N ASN A 129 10.79 -8.20 -17.98
CA ASN A 129 11.18 -8.17 -16.57
C ASN A 129 9.96 -8.34 -15.66
N LYS A 130 8.83 -7.71 -15.98
CA LYS A 130 7.55 -7.89 -15.29
C LYS A 130 7.11 -9.37 -15.32
N LYS A 131 7.08 -9.99 -16.50
CA LYS A 131 6.75 -11.42 -16.65
C LYS A 131 7.71 -12.32 -15.88
N ARG A 132 9.01 -12.02 -15.89
CA ARG A 132 10.02 -12.75 -15.09
C ARG A 132 9.77 -12.60 -13.59
N GLY A 133 9.40 -11.39 -13.15
CA GLY A 133 8.99 -11.12 -11.77
C GLY A 133 7.81 -11.98 -11.34
N ASP A 134 6.76 -12.07 -12.18
CA ASP A 134 5.59 -12.90 -11.91
C ASP A 134 5.92 -14.39 -11.80
N VAL A 135 6.82 -14.89 -12.66
CA VAL A 135 7.29 -16.28 -12.62
C VAL A 135 8.08 -16.56 -11.34
N LEU A 136 9.05 -15.69 -11.00
CA LEU A 136 9.84 -15.83 -9.78
C LEU A 136 8.97 -15.75 -8.53
N GLN A 137 7.94 -14.91 -8.53
CA GLN A 137 6.99 -14.82 -7.43
C GLN A 137 6.19 -16.13 -7.27
N LYS A 138 5.71 -16.72 -8.38
CA LYS A 138 5.05 -18.04 -8.35
C LYS A 138 6.00 -19.15 -7.88
N GLU A 139 7.24 -19.18 -8.37
CA GLU A 139 8.26 -20.15 -7.93
C GLU A 139 8.55 -20.03 -6.43
N LYS A 140 8.62 -18.80 -5.91
CA LYS A 140 8.79 -18.54 -4.47
C LYS A 140 7.64 -19.10 -3.65
N ASP A 141 6.40 -18.93 -4.11
CA ASP A 141 5.21 -19.40 -3.41
C ASP A 141 5.09 -20.94 -3.44
N VAL A 142 5.47 -21.56 -4.56
CA VAL A 142 5.61 -23.03 -4.67
C VAL A 142 6.69 -23.55 -3.72
N ALA A 143 7.90 -22.97 -3.75
CA ALA A 143 9.00 -23.36 -2.87
C ALA A 143 8.63 -23.21 -1.39
N ARG A 144 7.91 -22.15 -1.02
CA ARG A 144 7.42 -21.94 0.36
C ARG A 144 6.43 -23.03 0.77
N THR A 145 5.53 -23.41 -0.13
CA THR A 145 4.54 -24.47 0.10
C THR A 145 5.22 -25.83 0.27
N ASP A 146 6.19 -26.15 -0.59
CA ASP A 146 6.93 -27.42 -0.53
C ASP A 146 7.84 -27.49 0.69
N LEU A 147 8.45 -26.39 1.11
CA LEU A 147 9.17 -26.30 2.38
C LEU A 147 8.23 -26.60 3.57
N GLY A 148 6.99 -26.06 3.54
CA GLY A 148 5.97 -26.36 4.55
C GLY A 148 5.63 -27.87 4.63
N LYS A 149 5.44 -28.51 3.48
CA LYS A 149 5.22 -29.98 3.41
C LYS A 149 6.43 -30.76 3.92
N SER A 150 7.64 -30.37 3.53
CA SER A 150 8.90 -31.00 3.96
C SER A 150 9.06 -30.92 5.48
N ASN A 151 8.78 -29.75 6.09
CA ASN A 151 8.81 -29.58 7.53
C ASN A 151 7.78 -30.46 8.25
N SER A 152 6.55 -30.55 7.75
CA SER A 152 5.54 -31.44 8.32
C SER A 152 5.95 -32.91 8.24
N LEU A 153 6.56 -33.33 7.14
CA LEU A 153 7.08 -34.70 7.00
C LEU A 153 8.24 -34.97 7.97
N ARG A 154 9.17 -34.02 8.11
CA ARG A 154 10.26 -34.09 9.08
C ARG A 154 9.74 -34.24 10.51
N GLU A 155 8.75 -33.46 10.91
CA GLU A 155 8.14 -33.55 12.24
C GLU A 155 7.47 -34.92 12.49
N LYS A 156 6.77 -35.46 11.48
CA LYS A 156 6.18 -36.80 11.57
C LYS A 156 7.26 -37.88 11.72
N LEU A 157 8.35 -37.79 10.95
CA LEU A 157 9.46 -38.73 11.04
C LEU A 157 10.19 -38.64 12.39
N GLU A 158 10.42 -37.44 12.91
CA GLU A 158 11.01 -37.24 14.23
C GLU A 158 10.13 -37.83 15.34
N LYS A 159 8.81 -37.65 15.24
CA LYS A 159 7.87 -38.25 16.19
C LYS A 159 7.92 -39.78 16.13
N LEU A 160 7.90 -40.36 14.93
CA LEU A 160 7.99 -41.81 14.74
C LEU A 160 9.32 -42.36 15.27
N CYS A 161 10.45 -41.66 15.03
CA CYS A 161 11.74 -42.06 15.56
C CYS A 161 11.77 -42.05 17.10
N ARG A 162 11.18 -41.03 17.73
CA ARG A 162 11.07 -40.94 19.20
C ARG A 162 10.19 -42.06 19.77
N GLU A 163 9.06 -42.35 19.14
CA GLU A 163 8.16 -43.44 19.53
C GLU A 163 8.85 -44.81 19.38
N LEU A 164 9.50 -45.05 18.25
CA LEU A 164 10.25 -46.29 18.00
C LEU A 164 11.38 -46.47 19.03
N GLN A 165 12.09 -45.40 19.39
CA GLN A 165 13.16 -45.47 20.38
C GLN A 165 12.63 -45.70 21.80
N LYS A 166 11.48 -45.10 22.15
CA LYS A 166 10.78 -45.36 23.41
C LYS A 166 10.35 -46.83 23.49
N GLU A 167 9.80 -47.37 22.41
CA GLU A 167 9.37 -48.76 22.33
C GLU A 167 10.54 -49.75 22.38
N ASN A 168 11.65 -49.45 21.71
CA ASN A 168 12.87 -50.26 21.79
C ASN A 168 13.42 -50.31 23.23
N ASN A 169 13.42 -49.18 23.93
CA ASN A 169 13.82 -49.13 25.34
C ASN A 169 12.86 -49.90 26.25
N ARG A 170 11.54 -49.82 25.99
CA ARG A 170 10.54 -50.62 26.70
C ARG A 170 10.80 -52.12 26.52
N LEU A 171 10.95 -52.58 25.28
CA LEU A 171 11.23 -53.97 24.95
C LEU A 171 12.56 -54.47 25.54
N LYS A 172 13.61 -53.63 25.53
CA LYS A 172 14.86 -53.96 26.24
C LYS A 172 14.66 -54.15 27.74
N GLY A 173 13.86 -53.29 28.38
CA GLY A 173 13.52 -53.41 29.79
C GLY A 173 12.72 -54.68 30.10
N GLU A 174 11.74 -54.99 29.28
CA GLU A 174 10.92 -56.21 29.40
C GLU A 174 11.75 -57.46 29.20
N ASN A 175 12.60 -57.50 28.17
CA ASN A 175 13.47 -58.64 27.92
C ASN A 175 14.47 -58.86 29.08
N LYS A 176 15.05 -57.78 29.62
CA LYS A 176 15.91 -57.87 30.81
C LYS A 176 15.14 -58.42 32.02
N THR A 177 13.92 -57.93 32.25
CA THR A 177 13.08 -58.38 33.36
C THR A 177 12.72 -59.87 33.22
N LEU A 178 12.40 -60.31 32.00
CA LEU A 178 12.15 -61.73 31.70
C LEU A 178 13.39 -62.58 31.96
N GLN A 179 14.56 -62.12 31.52
CA GLN A 179 15.83 -62.82 31.77
C GLN A 179 16.15 -62.92 33.27
N ASP A 180 15.97 -61.83 34.03
CA ASP A 180 16.17 -61.81 35.47
C ASP A 180 15.19 -62.76 36.19
N ASN A 181 13.93 -62.82 35.73
CA ASN A 181 12.92 -63.75 36.26
C ASN A 181 13.24 -65.21 35.94
N GLU A 182 13.71 -65.52 34.73
CA GLU A 182 14.17 -66.86 34.37
C GLU A 182 15.34 -67.28 35.25
N LYS A 183 16.33 -66.38 35.45
CA LYS A 183 17.49 -66.65 36.30
C LYS A 183 17.07 -66.93 37.74
N LYS A 184 16.21 -66.10 38.33
CA LYS A 184 15.67 -66.32 39.67
C LYS A 184 14.92 -67.64 39.77
N SER A 185 14.08 -67.96 38.78
CA SER A 185 13.34 -69.22 38.78
C SER A 185 14.28 -70.42 38.72
N ARG A 186 15.36 -70.36 37.93
CA ARG A 186 16.40 -71.40 37.90
C ARG A 186 17.09 -71.55 39.25
N GLU A 187 17.53 -70.43 39.85
CA GLU A 187 18.15 -70.43 41.19
C GLU A 187 17.21 -71.01 42.26
N GLU A 188 15.92 -70.66 42.23
CA GLU A 188 14.90 -71.20 43.12
C GLU A 188 14.71 -72.72 42.94
N TRP A 189 14.77 -73.22 41.70
CA TRP A 189 14.70 -74.66 41.42
C TRP A 189 15.95 -75.39 41.87
N ASP A 190 17.13 -74.85 41.60
CA ASP A 190 18.41 -75.40 42.06
C ASP A 190 18.44 -75.47 43.59
N GLN A 191 17.98 -74.42 44.28
CA GLN A 191 17.86 -74.41 45.73
C GLN A 191 16.90 -75.48 46.25
N LYS A 192 15.73 -75.67 45.62
CA LYS A 192 14.80 -76.75 45.98
C LYS A 192 15.39 -78.13 45.77
N PHE A 193 16.18 -78.34 44.72
CA PHE A 193 16.87 -79.60 44.48
C PHE A 193 17.95 -79.85 45.53
N GLU A 194 18.75 -78.84 45.86
CA GLU A 194 19.76 -78.93 46.91
C GLU A 194 19.12 -79.25 48.27
N GLU A 195 18.04 -78.56 48.63
CA GLU A 195 17.27 -78.84 49.85
C GLU A 195 16.72 -80.27 49.86
N MET A 196 16.19 -80.75 48.74
CA MET A 196 15.69 -82.12 48.60
C MET A 196 16.81 -83.16 48.77
N LEU A 197 17.96 -82.93 48.12
CA LEU A 197 19.14 -83.79 48.24
C LEU A 197 19.66 -83.81 49.68
N TRP A 198 19.71 -82.64 50.32
CA TRP A 198 20.09 -82.52 51.72
C TRP A 198 19.12 -83.27 52.64
N GLN A 199 17.80 -83.15 52.42
CA GLN A 199 16.81 -83.93 53.17
C GLN A 199 16.95 -85.44 52.98
N PHE A 200 17.26 -85.90 51.77
CA PHE A 200 17.53 -87.31 51.52
C PHE A 200 18.81 -87.78 52.22
N GLN A 201 19.86 -86.97 52.20
CA GLN A 201 21.11 -87.26 52.90
C GLN A 201 20.90 -87.29 54.42
N ASP A 202 20.19 -86.32 54.98
CA ASP A 202 19.81 -86.26 56.40
C ASP A 202 18.90 -87.44 56.80
N TYR A 203 17.96 -87.83 55.95
CA TYR A 203 17.12 -89.02 56.19
C TYR A 203 17.95 -90.32 56.19
N GLN A 204 18.89 -90.47 55.24
CA GLN A 204 19.82 -91.60 55.22
C GLN A 204 20.73 -91.60 56.46
N ASP A 205 21.30 -90.45 56.81
CA ASP A 205 22.16 -90.33 57.98
C ASP A 205 21.43 -90.62 59.29
N LYS A 206 20.18 -90.13 59.45
CA LYS A 206 19.33 -90.44 60.61
C LYS A 206 18.88 -91.90 60.67
N LYS A 207 18.75 -92.55 59.51
CA LYS A 207 18.46 -93.99 59.41
C LYS A 207 19.67 -94.83 59.78
N ASP A 208 20.86 -94.44 59.31
CA ASP A 208 22.13 -95.12 59.56
C ASP A 208 22.66 -94.84 60.99
N HIS A 209 22.31 -93.69 61.57
CA HIS A 209 22.72 -93.22 62.89
C HIS A 209 21.52 -92.66 63.68
N PRO A 210 20.71 -93.50 64.35
CA PRO A 210 19.59 -93.03 65.15
C PRO A 210 20.09 -92.24 66.37
N GLN A 211 19.88 -90.91 66.34
CA GLN A 211 20.33 -90.01 67.40
C GLN A 211 19.30 -89.93 68.54
N THR A 212 19.80 -90.07 69.77
CA THR A 212 19.06 -89.74 71.00
C THR A 212 19.14 -88.22 71.22
N VAL A 213 17.98 -87.55 71.17
CA VAL A 213 17.90 -86.10 71.34
C VAL A 213 18.21 -85.73 72.80
N VAL A 214 19.34 -85.05 73.00
CA VAL A 214 19.66 -84.35 74.25
C VAL A 214 19.49 -82.85 73.99
N VAL A 215 18.57 -82.22 74.73
CA VAL A 215 18.28 -80.78 74.61
C VAL A 215 19.40 -80.02 75.32
N ASN A 216 20.23 -79.32 74.55
CA ASN A 216 21.33 -78.49 75.05
C ASN A 216 20.79 -77.09 75.44
N PRO A 217 20.92 -76.64 76.71
CA PRO A 217 20.45 -75.32 77.15
C PRO A 217 21.12 -74.14 76.44
N GLU A 218 22.32 -74.29 75.87
CA GLU A 218 22.96 -73.24 75.05
C GLU A 218 22.17 -72.92 73.77
N ILE A 219 21.42 -73.90 73.25
CA ILE A 219 20.57 -73.72 72.07
C ILE A 219 19.40 -72.78 72.40
N ASP A 220 18.83 -72.89 73.60
CA ASP A 220 17.72 -72.01 74.04
C ASP A 220 18.17 -70.55 74.20
N GLU A 221 19.40 -70.32 74.69
CA GLU A 221 19.98 -68.98 74.78
C GLU A 221 20.30 -68.38 73.40
N LEU A 222 20.81 -69.19 72.47
CA LEU A 222 21.00 -68.79 71.08
C LEU A 222 19.67 -68.45 70.40
N PHE A 223 18.60 -69.23 70.66
CA PHE A 223 17.25 -68.93 70.16
C PHE A 223 16.74 -67.59 70.69
N LYS A 224 16.89 -67.33 72.00
CA LYS A 224 16.51 -66.04 72.61
C LYS A 224 17.26 -64.87 71.98
N ALA A 225 18.57 -64.99 71.76
CA ALA A 225 19.37 -63.97 71.08
C ALA A 225 18.91 -63.74 69.63
N ARG A 226 18.59 -64.81 68.89
CA ARG A 226 18.06 -64.73 67.53
C ARG A 226 16.68 -64.08 67.47
N PHE A 227 15.76 -64.44 68.37
CA PHE A 227 14.44 -63.81 68.46
C PHE A 227 14.54 -62.33 68.82
N LYS A 228 15.41 -61.98 69.78
CA LYS A 228 15.67 -60.57 70.10
C LYS A 228 16.21 -59.81 68.89
N SER A 229 17.20 -60.36 68.19
CA SER A 229 17.72 -59.74 66.97
C SER A 229 16.66 -59.61 65.88
N LEU A 230 15.74 -60.56 65.75
CA LEU A 230 14.64 -60.50 64.80
C LEU A 230 13.68 -59.37 65.15
N ILE A 231 13.30 -59.24 66.42
CA ILE A 231 12.45 -58.14 66.91
C ILE A 231 13.12 -56.79 66.64
N ASP A 232 14.39 -56.63 67.04
CA ASP A 232 15.13 -55.39 66.85
C ASP A 232 15.25 -55.01 65.34
N GLN A 233 15.41 -56.00 64.45
CA GLN A 233 15.39 -55.78 62.99
C GLN A 233 14.02 -55.34 62.47
N TYR A 234 12.93 -55.92 62.99
CA TYR A 234 11.57 -55.53 62.61
C TYR A 234 11.26 -54.11 63.07
N GLU A 235 11.62 -53.74 64.29
CA GLU A 235 11.47 -52.37 64.81
C GLU A 235 12.26 -51.36 63.97
N LEU A 236 13.50 -51.68 63.60
CA LEU A 236 14.32 -50.83 62.75
C LEU A 236 13.71 -50.68 61.34
N ARG A 237 13.17 -51.76 60.77
CA ARG A 237 12.46 -51.73 59.49
C ARG A 237 11.20 -50.87 59.57
N GLU A 238 10.42 -50.98 60.65
CA GLU A 238 9.21 -50.20 60.88
C GLU A 238 9.53 -48.69 60.98
N LEU A 239 10.61 -48.35 61.69
CA LEU A 239 11.10 -46.98 61.78
C LEU A 239 11.56 -46.43 60.43
N HIS A 240 12.26 -47.25 59.64
CA HIS A 240 12.67 -46.90 58.28
C HIS A 240 11.45 -46.64 57.38
N PHE A 241 10.41 -47.48 57.45
CA PHE A 241 9.18 -47.26 56.68
C PHE A 241 8.45 -45.99 57.10
N HIS A 242 8.39 -45.67 58.39
CA HIS A 242 7.82 -44.40 58.86
C HIS A 242 8.58 -43.19 58.30
N SER A 243 9.92 -43.23 58.32
CA SER A 243 10.77 -42.17 57.75
C SER A 243 10.57 -42.04 56.24
N LEU A 244 10.50 -43.16 55.53
CA LEU A 244 10.28 -43.19 54.08
C LEU A 244 8.90 -42.63 53.72
N LEU A 245 7.86 -43.04 54.44
CA LEU A 245 6.50 -42.55 54.21
C LEU A 245 6.42 -41.04 54.44
N ARG A 246 7.04 -40.54 55.51
CA ARG A 246 7.13 -39.10 55.77
C ARG A 246 7.83 -38.34 54.64
N THR A 247 8.89 -38.92 54.08
CA THR A 247 9.60 -38.34 52.92
C THR A 247 8.69 -38.29 51.69
N LYS A 248 7.93 -39.35 51.42
CA LYS A 248 6.96 -39.40 50.31
C LYS A 248 5.80 -38.42 50.49
N GLU A 249 5.28 -38.27 51.72
CA GLU A 249 4.27 -37.27 52.04
C GLU A 249 4.77 -35.85 51.72
N LEU A 250 6.00 -35.52 52.11
CA LEU A 250 6.63 -34.23 51.82
C LEU A 250 6.88 -34.04 50.31
N GLU A 251 7.32 -35.07 49.59
CA GLU A 251 7.47 -35.02 48.13
C GLU A 251 6.12 -34.71 47.45
N VAL A 252 5.03 -35.34 47.88
CA VAL A 252 3.69 -35.09 47.34
C VAL A 252 3.27 -33.65 47.61
N GLN A 253 3.40 -33.18 48.86
CA GLN A 253 3.05 -31.80 49.22
C GLN A 253 3.87 -30.77 48.43
N TYR A 254 5.17 -31.00 48.25
CA TYR A 254 6.03 -30.15 47.44
C TYR A 254 5.55 -30.06 45.98
N ASN A 255 5.21 -31.21 45.38
CA ASN A 255 4.74 -31.24 43.99
C ASN A 255 3.38 -30.56 43.83
N ILE A 256 2.47 -30.71 44.80
CA ILE A 256 1.18 -30.00 44.82
C ILE A 256 1.41 -28.49 44.91
N ALA A 257 2.24 -28.02 45.86
CA ALA A 257 2.54 -26.60 46.01
C ALA A 257 3.20 -26.01 44.76
N ARG A 258 4.11 -26.76 44.12
CA ARG A 258 4.74 -26.38 42.86
C ARG A 258 3.71 -26.27 41.73
N PHE A 259 2.80 -27.24 41.62
CA PHE A 259 1.73 -27.22 40.63
C PHE A 259 0.80 -26.01 40.82
N GLU A 260 0.35 -25.74 42.05
CA GLU A 260 -0.51 -24.60 42.35
C GLU A 260 0.15 -23.25 42.03
N ARG A 261 1.46 -23.13 42.31
CA ARG A 261 2.23 -21.94 41.94
C ARG A 261 2.24 -21.73 40.43
N GLU A 262 2.52 -22.78 39.66
CA GLU A 262 2.57 -22.70 38.20
C GLU A 262 1.18 -22.40 37.61
N ARG A 263 0.14 -23.03 38.16
CA ARG A 263 -1.25 -22.77 37.77
C ARG A 263 -1.64 -21.31 37.99
N LYS A 264 -1.34 -20.74 39.15
CA LYS A 264 -1.61 -19.32 39.46
C LYS A 264 -0.83 -18.39 38.54
N ALA A 265 0.44 -18.70 38.23
CA ALA A 265 1.23 -17.91 37.29
C ALA A 265 0.63 -17.93 35.87
N ALA A 266 0.19 -19.10 35.39
CA ALA A 266 -0.48 -19.24 34.10
C ALA A 266 -1.83 -18.48 34.06
N GLU A 267 -2.65 -18.58 35.12
CA GLU A 267 -3.90 -17.83 35.24
C GLU A 267 -3.67 -16.31 35.19
N GLN A 268 -2.62 -15.81 35.86
CA GLN A 268 -2.24 -14.40 35.82
C GLN A 268 -1.81 -13.96 34.41
N GLU A 269 -1.04 -14.80 33.70
CA GLU A 269 -0.61 -14.50 32.33
C GLU A 269 -1.79 -14.48 31.36
N ILE A 270 -2.74 -15.41 31.50
CA ILE A 270 -3.98 -15.42 30.72
C ILE A 270 -4.79 -14.13 30.94
N ASN A 271 -4.93 -13.70 32.20
CA ASN A 271 -5.65 -12.47 32.53
C ASN A 271 -4.93 -11.23 31.97
N ARG A 272 -3.60 -11.19 32.04
CA ARG A 272 -2.77 -10.13 31.45
C ARG A 272 -2.93 -10.09 29.93
N ALA A 273 -2.90 -11.25 29.27
CA ALA A 273 -3.09 -11.36 27.81
C ALA A 273 -4.49 -10.88 27.39
N LYS A 274 -5.54 -11.23 28.13
CA LYS A 274 -6.91 -10.73 27.89
C LYS A 274 -7.00 -9.20 27.98
N GLN A 275 -6.42 -8.62 29.03
CA GLN A 275 -6.40 -7.15 29.20
C GLN A 275 -5.64 -6.45 28.07
N LEU A 276 -4.48 -6.97 27.68
CA LEU A 276 -3.69 -6.44 26.56
C LEU A 276 -4.45 -6.55 25.23
N ASN A 277 -5.11 -7.69 24.98
CA ASN A 277 -5.91 -7.87 23.77
C ASN A 277 -7.05 -6.85 23.70
N GLN A 278 -7.74 -6.62 24.82
CA GLN A 278 -8.80 -5.61 24.89
C GLN A 278 -8.26 -4.19 24.66
N GLN A 279 -7.08 -3.86 25.20
CA GLN A 279 -6.43 -2.58 24.94
C GLN A 279 -6.06 -2.39 23.47
N VAL A 280 -5.50 -3.42 22.81
CA VAL A 280 -5.18 -3.39 21.37
C VAL A 280 -6.45 -3.19 20.55
N LEU A 281 -7.54 -3.88 20.90
CA LEU A 281 -8.83 -3.70 20.22
C LEU A 281 -9.35 -2.26 20.35
N THR A 282 -9.24 -1.66 21.54
CA THR A 282 -9.61 -0.26 21.75
C THR A 282 -8.76 0.69 20.90
N PHE A 283 -7.43 0.51 20.87
CA PHE A 283 -6.56 1.35 20.04
C PHE A 283 -6.82 1.19 18.54
N SER A 284 -7.06 -0.03 18.08
CA SER A 284 -7.42 -0.29 16.68
C SER A 284 -8.73 0.40 16.28
N LYS A 285 -9.72 0.41 17.18
CA LYS A 285 -10.98 1.15 16.97
C LYS A 285 -10.73 2.65 16.89
N THR A 286 -9.94 3.22 17.79
CA THR A 286 -9.62 4.66 17.78
C THR A 286 -8.81 5.07 16.56
N GLU A 287 -7.88 4.22 16.11
CA GLU A 287 -7.10 4.47 14.89
C GLU A 287 -8.01 4.49 13.67
N THR A 288 -8.94 3.53 13.56
CA THR A 288 -9.91 3.48 12.46
C THR A 288 -10.75 4.75 12.42
N GLU A 289 -11.22 5.21 13.57
CA GLU A 289 -12.00 6.45 13.68
C GLU A 289 -11.18 7.69 13.23
N LEU A 290 -9.92 7.80 13.67
CA LEU A 290 -9.04 8.91 13.25
C LEU A 290 -8.72 8.87 11.75
N ARG A 291 -8.53 7.69 11.16
CA ARG A 291 -8.35 7.53 9.71
C ARG A 291 -9.61 7.97 8.95
N ASN A 292 -10.80 7.63 9.45
CA ASN A 292 -12.06 8.08 8.87
C ASN A 292 -12.18 9.61 8.92
N GLN A 293 -11.85 10.23 10.06
CA GLN A 293 -11.84 11.69 10.18
C GLN A 293 -10.84 12.35 9.22
N LEU A 294 -9.65 11.77 9.07
CA LEU A 294 -8.65 12.25 8.11
C LEU A 294 -9.20 12.21 6.67
N ASN A 295 -9.82 11.09 6.27
CA ASN A 295 -10.43 10.97 4.95
C ASN A 295 -11.51 12.04 4.72
N ILE A 296 -12.37 12.30 5.71
CA ILE A 296 -13.38 13.36 5.64
C ILE A 296 -12.71 14.74 5.45
N TYR A 297 -11.60 15.01 6.15
CA TYR A 297 -10.88 16.27 5.96
C TYR A 297 -10.26 16.38 4.58
N VAL A 298 -9.68 15.29 4.03
CA VAL A 298 -9.17 15.26 2.66
C VAL A 298 -10.28 15.56 1.65
N GLU A 299 -11.46 14.97 1.81
CA GLU A 299 -12.62 15.26 0.96
C GLU A 299 -13.07 16.73 1.06
N LYS A 300 -13.11 17.29 2.28
CA LYS A 300 -13.43 18.71 2.47
C LYS A 300 -12.39 19.64 1.82
N PHE A 301 -11.11 19.29 1.88
CA PHE A 301 -10.06 20.05 1.21
C PHE A 301 -10.24 20.04 -0.31
N LYS A 302 -10.50 18.86 -0.90
CA LYS A 302 -10.83 18.75 -2.33
C LYS A 302 -12.03 19.60 -2.70
N GLN A 303 -13.09 19.60 -1.88
CA GLN A 303 -14.26 20.43 -2.14
C GLN A 303 -13.95 21.93 -2.14
N VAL A 304 -13.08 22.40 -1.23
CA VAL A 304 -12.64 23.80 -1.20
C VAL A 304 -11.78 24.12 -2.41
N GLU A 305 -10.87 23.24 -2.80
CA GLU A 305 -10.04 23.36 -4.00
C GLU A 305 -10.91 23.44 -5.27
N ASP A 306 -11.88 22.55 -5.43
CA ASP A 306 -12.83 22.55 -6.55
C ASP A 306 -13.64 23.86 -6.59
N THR A 307 -14.10 24.34 -5.43
CA THR A 307 -14.84 25.61 -5.35
C THR A 307 -13.95 26.80 -5.74
N LEU A 308 -12.68 26.78 -5.31
CA LEU A 308 -11.72 27.82 -5.64
C LEU A 308 -11.43 27.82 -7.14
N ASN A 309 -11.20 26.66 -7.74
CA ASN A 309 -10.97 26.50 -9.18
C ASN A 309 -12.18 26.99 -9.99
N ASN A 310 -13.39 26.55 -9.64
CA ASN A 310 -14.63 27.04 -10.26
C ASN A 310 -14.77 28.56 -10.14
N SER A 311 -14.40 29.15 -8.99
CA SER A 311 -14.45 30.60 -8.82
C SER A 311 -13.40 31.33 -9.65
N ASN A 312 -12.20 30.77 -9.82
CA ASN A 312 -11.15 31.33 -10.67
C ASN A 312 -11.60 31.33 -12.14
N ASP A 313 -12.21 30.24 -12.61
CA ASP A 313 -12.76 30.17 -13.97
C ASP A 313 -13.84 31.22 -14.19
N LEU A 314 -14.73 31.43 -13.20
CA LEU A 314 -15.75 32.47 -13.27
C LEU A 314 -15.15 33.90 -13.27
N PHE A 315 -14.05 34.12 -12.56
CA PHE A 315 -13.34 35.40 -12.64
C PHE A 315 -12.70 35.61 -14.01
N LEU A 316 -12.14 34.56 -14.62
CA LEU A 316 -11.58 34.64 -15.97
C LEU A 316 -12.66 34.94 -17.01
N THR A 317 -13.84 34.31 -16.92
CA THR A 317 -14.95 34.61 -17.83
C THR A 317 -15.45 36.04 -17.65
N PHE A 318 -15.66 36.52 -16.41
CA PHE A 318 -16.04 37.92 -16.19
C PHE A 318 -14.99 38.91 -16.71
N ARG A 319 -13.70 38.60 -16.57
CA ARG A 319 -12.63 39.44 -17.12
C ARG A 319 -12.72 39.50 -18.64
N LYS A 320 -12.93 38.36 -19.30
CA LYS A 320 -13.10 38.28 -20.76
C LYS A 320 -14.34 39.06 -21.21
N GLU A 321 -15.48 38.86 -20.57
CA GLU A 321 -16.72 39.58 -20.86
C GLU A 321 -16.58 41.10 -20.67
N MET A 322 -15.90 41.54 -19.59
CA MET A 322 -15.60 42.96 -19.38
C MET A 322 -14.72 43.54 -20.47
N GLU A 323 -13.73 42.78 -20.95
CA GLU A 323 -12.86 43.21 -22.04
C GLU A 323 -13.63 43.32 -23.37
N GLU A 324 -14.48 42.35 -23.68
CA GLU A 324 -15.38 42.37 -24.83
C GLU A 324 -16.37 43.54 -24.78
N MET A 325 -16.98 43.78 -23.62
CA MET A 325 -17.82 44.94 -23.37
C MET A 325 -17.05 46.24 -23.61
N SER A 326 -15.82 46.36 -23.11
CA SER A 326 -14.98 47.54 -23.32
C SER A 326 -14.64 47.74 -24.82
N LYS A 327 -14.33 46.65 -25.54
CA LYS A 327 -14.12 46.67 -27.00
C LYS A 327 -15.41 47.10 -27.74
N LYS A 328 -16.57 46.58 -27.34
CA LYS A 328 -17.88 46.94 -27.90
C LYS A 328 -18.21 48.42 -27.68
N THR A 329 -18.00 48.94 -26.48
CA THR A 329 -18.18 50.37 -26.16
C THR A 329 -17.33 51.24 -27.07
N LYS A 330 -16.03 50.92 -27.23
CA LYS A 330 -15.14 51.66 -28.15
C LYS A 330 -15.60 51.61 -29.61
N ARG A 331 -16.16 50.48 -30.08
CA ARG A 331 -16.72 50.37 -31.44
C ARG A 331 -17.95 51.27 -31.61
N LEU A 332 -18.89 51.21 -30.66
CA LEU A 332 -20.09 52.04 -30.67
C LEU A 332 -19.76 53.53 -30.60
N GLU A 333 -18.78 53.94 -29.80
CA GLU A 333 -18.29 55.33 -29.76
C GLU A 333 -17.76 55.80 -31.12
N LYS A 334 -16.98 54.96 -31.82
CA LYS A 334 -16.48 55.26 -33.17
C LYS A 334 -17.62 55.38 -34.19
N GLU A 335 -18.58 54.46 -34.14
CA GLU A 335 -19.76 54.49 -35.02
C GLU A 335 -20.61 55.73 -34.77
N ASN A 336 -20.82 56.11 -33.51
CA ASN A 336 -21.58 57.30 -33.13
C ASN A 336 -20.87 58.59 -33.59
N MET A 337 -19.54 58.68 -33.46
CA MET A 337 -18.76 59.78 -34.04
C MET A 337 -18.89 59.83 -35.57
N ALA A 338 -18.88 58.68 -36.24
CA ALA A 338 -19.04 58.61 -37.70
C ALA A 338 -20.45 59.04 -38.14
N LEU A 339 -21.49 58.62 -37.42
CA LEU A 339 -22.87 59.06 -37.64
C LEU A 339 -23.01 60.56 -37.44
N THR A 340 -22.43 61.11 -36.38
CA THR A 340 -22.41 62.56 -36.13
C THR A 340 -21.75 63.31 -37.29
N ARG A 341 -20.57 62.86 -37.75
CA ARG A 341 -19.91 63.44 -38.92
C ARG A 341 -20.77 63.36 -40.19
N LYS A 342 -21.41 62.20 -40.43
CA LYS A 342 -22.30 62.01 -41.59
C LYS A 342 -23.51 62.93 -41.51
N HIS A 343 -24.09 63.09 -40.33
CA HIS A 343 -25.16 64.03 -40.06
C HIS A 343 -24.72 65.45 -40.39
N ASP A 344 -23.58 65.92 -39.86
CA ASP A 344 -23.06 67.27 -40.11
C ASP A 344 -22.81 67.53 -41.61
N VAL A 345 -22.25 66.56 -42.33
CA VAL A 345 -22.04 66.63 -43.78
C VAL A 345 -23.38 66.71 -44.52
N THR A 346 -24.36 65.90 -44.13
CA THR A 346 -25.70 65.90 -44.75
C THR A 346 -26.41 67.23 -44.50
N THR A 347 -26.38 67.74 -43.26
CA THR A 347 -26.92 69.06 -42.90
C THR A 347 -26.26 70.16 -43.73
N LYS A 348 -24.93 70.12 -43.88
CA LYS A 348 -24.20 71.08 -44.73
C LYS A 348 -24.63 71.00 -46.20
N ASN A 349 -24.80 69.80 -46.76
CA ASN A 349 -25.29 69.62 -48.13
C ASN A 349 -26.72 70.15 -48.30
N ILE A 350 -27.60 69.92 -47.32
CA ILE A 350 -28.97 70.47 -47.33
C ILE A 350 -28.93 72.01 -47.35
N PHE A 351 -28.08 72.64 -46.53
CA PHE A 351 -27.89 74.10 -46.57
C PHE A 351 -27.42 74.58 -47.94
N GLN A 352 -26.42 73.91 -48.54
CA GLN A 352 -25.94 74.25 -49.88
C GLN A 352 -27.04 74.12 -50.94
N MET A 353 -27.84 73.05 -50.90
CA MET A 353 -28.96 72.86 -51.80
C MET A 353 -30.04 73.94 -51.61
N ALA A 354 -30.32 74.34 -50.36
CA ALA A 354 -31.25 75.42 -50.05
C ALA A 354 -30.74 76.77 -50.60
N GLU A 355 -29.44 77.06 -50.48
CA GLU A 355 -28.81 78.24 -51.08
C GLU A 355 -28.91 78.23 -52.61
N ASP A 356 -28.60 77.10 -53.25
CA ASP A 356 -28.71 76.94 -54.70
C ASP A 356 -30.16 77.06 -55.18
N GLN A 357 -31.12 76.50 -54.45
CA GLN A 357 -32.55 76.66 -54.75
C GLN A 357 -32.97 78.12 -54.62
N ASN A 358 -32.52 78.83 -53.57
CA ASN A 358 -32.80 80.25 -53.40
C ASN A 358 -32.21 81.08 -54.54
N LYS A 359 -30.96 80.76 -54.96
CA LYS A 359 -30.30 81.39 -56.11
C LYS A 359 -31.06 81.14 -57.42
N ARG A 360 -31.47 79.90 -57.70
CA ARG A 360 -32.31 79.55 -58.86
C ARG A 360 -33.66 80.27 -58.82
N THR A 361 -34.27 80.39 -57.64
CA THR A 361 -35.53 81.12 -57.46
C THR A 361 -35.37 82.59 -57.80
N LEU A 362 -34.31 83.25 -57.30
CA LEU A 362 -33.98 84.63 -57.66
C LEU A 362 -33.73 84.80 -59.18
N GLU A 363 -33.04 83.85 -59.81
CA GLU A 363 -32.79 83.86 -61.24
C GLU A 363 -34.08 83.67 -62.05
N ILE A 364 -34.95 82.74 -61.65
CA ILE A 364 -36.29 82.56 -62.23
C ILE A 364 -37.11 83.84 -62.09
N ASP A 365 -37.09 84.48 -60.93
CA ASP A 365 -37.81 85.74 -60.71
C ASP A 365 -37.26 86.89 -61.56
N ASP A 366 -35.95 86.95 -61.77
CA ASP A 366 -35.35 87.92 -62.70
C ASP A 366 -35.73 87.65 -64.15
N LEU A 367 -35.68 86.37 -64.59
CA LEU A 367 -36.15 85.97 -65.91
C LEU A 367 -37.64 86.25 -66.11
N LYS A 368 -38.48 86.00 -65.10
CA LYS A 368 -39.90 86.37 -65.12
C LYS A 368 -40.08 87.88 -65.28
N LYS A 369 -39.38 88.70 -64.48
CA LYS A 369 -39.41 90.17 -64.64
C LYS A 369 -38.98 90.63 -66.03
N ARG A 370 -37.97 89.98 -66.64
CA ARG A 370 -37.57 90.26 -68.02
C ARG A 370 -38.64 89.79 -69.03
N ASN A 371 -39.25 88.63 -68.82
CA ASN A 371 -40.32 88.11 -69.65
C ASN A 371 -41.56 89.00 -69.58
N ASP A 372 -41.94 89.45 -68.38
CA ASP A 372 -43.03 90.39 -68.16
C ASP A 372 -42.74 91.72 -68.87
N LYS A 373 -41.52 92.26 -68.78
CA LYS A 373 -41.12 93.43 -69.58
C LYS A 373 -41.23 93.18 -71.09
N LEU A 374 -40.82 92.01 -71.58
CA LEU A 374 -40.96 91.65 -72.99
C LEU A 374 -42.43 91.50 -73.39
N ARG A 375 -43.28 90.92 -72.52
CA ARG A 375 -44.73 90.83 -72.70
C ARG A 375 -45.37 92.20 -72.71
N ASP A 376 -45.00 93.08 -71.79
CA ASP A 376 -45.45 94.48 -71.75
C ASP A 376 -45.05 95.21 -73.04
N ILE A 377 -43.83 95.00 -73.54
CA ILE A 377 -43.38 95.54 -74.84
C ILE A 377 -44.20 94.97 -76.01
N ILE A 378 -44.48 93.65 -76.00
CA ILE A 378 -45.32 92.99 -77.02
C ILE A 378 -46.76 93.53 -76.97
N ASP A 379 -47.35 93.67 -75.78
CA ASP A 379 -48.69 94.25 -75.57
C ASP A 379 -48.71 95.73 -75.95
N GLN A 380 -47.64 96.48 -75.67
CA GLN A 380 -47.50 97.89 -76.05
C GLN A 380 -47.30 98.05 -77.57
N MET A 381 -46.58 97.14 -78.22
CA MET A 381 -46.49 97.05 -79.69
C MET A 381 -47.83 96.63 -80.32
N GLN A 382 -48.57 95.69 -79.73
CA GLN A 382 -49.90 95.27 -80.18
C GLN A 382 -50.96 96.36 -79.96
N ARG A 383 -50.83 97.21 -78.95
CA ARG A 383 -51.68 98.40 -78.74
C ARG A 383 -51.38 99.57 -79.70
N GLN A 384 -50.23 99.58 -80.38
CA GLN A 384 -49.84 100.60 -81.37
C GLN A 384 -50.00 100.14 -82.84
N GLY A 385 -50.28 98.87 -83.10
CA GLY A 385 -50.60 98.33 -84.42
C GLY A 385 -52.08 98.00 -84.56
N ARG A 386 -52.77 98.65 -85.52
CA ARG A 386 -54.12 98.24 -85.98
C ARG A 386 -54.13 96.76 -86.38
N GLY A 387 -55.25 96.09 -86.14
CA GLY A 387 -55.43 94.65 -86.34
C GLY A 387 -55.46 94.18 -87.80
N LEU A 388 -55.40 92.86 -87.98
CA LEU A 388 -56.10 92.06 -88.99
C LEU A 388 -55.79 90.58 -88.81
N ALA A 389 -56.61 89.75 -89.45
CA ALA A 389 -56.94 88.38 -89.11
C ALA A 389 -56.01 87.29 -89.68
N GLN A 390 -56.08 86.12 -89.04
CA GLN A 390 -56.28 84.77 -89.61
C GLN A 390 -55.25 84.17 -90.61
N GLY A 391 -54.73 82.99 -90.24
CA GLY A 391 -54.68 81.84 -91.16
C GLY A 391 -53.35 81.10 -91.37
N MET A 392 -53.38 79.79 -91.07
CA MET A 392 -52.78 78.65 -91.81
C MET A 392 -51.26 78.34 -91.80
N ALA A 393 -50.97 77.14 -91.28
CA ALA A 393 -50.35 75.97 -91.95
C ALA A 393 -48.89 75.56 -91.64
N GLY A 394 -48.78 74.35 -91.03
CA GLY A 394 -47.84 73.25 -91.35
C GLY A 394 -46.43 73.30 -90.75
N THR A 395 -45.69 72.22 -90.47
CA THR A 395 -45.87 70.75 -90.37
C THR A 395 -44.50 70.17 -89.96
N VAL A 396 -44.48 68.92 -89.46
CA VAL A 396 -43.36 67.90 -89.45
C VAL A 396 -42.57 67.63 -88.15
N GLU A 397 -42.97 66.50 -87.54
CA GLU A 397 -42.26 65.28 -87.04
C GLU A 397 -41.07 65.26 -86.06
N GLY A 398 -41.15 64.23 -85.19
CA GLY A 398 -40.10 63.64 -84.36
C GLY A 398 -40.68 62.57 -83.42
N GLU A 399 -40.88 61.37 -83.95
CA GLU A 399 -41.47 60.14 -83.38
C GLU A 399 -40.54 59.37 -82.41
N TYR A 400 -41.10 58.32 -81.76
CA TYR A 400 -40.59 57.17 -80.94
C TYR A 400 -41.32 57.17 -79.56
N VAL A 401 -42.40 56.41 -79.26
CA VAL A 401 -42.64 54.93 -79.26
C VAL A 401 -41.62 54.22 -78.37
N GLU A 402 -41.87 53.41 -77.33
CA GLU A 402 -42.99 52.63 -76.76
C GLU A 402 -42.58 52.40 -75.27
N GLY A 403 -43.50 52.18 -74.33
CA GLY A 403 -43.80 50.80 -73.94
C GLY A 403 -44.21 50.70 -72.47
N ASP A 404 -45.02 49.68 -72.24
CA ASP A 404 -46.02 49.44 -71.20
C ASP A 404 -45.47 48.60 -70.02
N LEU A 405 -46.37 48.35 -69.04
CA LEU A 405 -46.31 47.34 -67.96
C LEU A 405 -45.50 47.74 -66.71
N GLU A 406 -45.78 47.31 -65.47
CA GLU A 406 -46.87 46.65 -64.73
C GLU A 406 -46.28 46.51 -63.30
N ALA A 407 -46.90 47.03 -62.24
CA ALA A 407 -47.46 46.27 -61.12
C ALA A 407 -46.68 45.02 -60.63
N THR A 408 -46.65 44.83 -59.29
CA THR A 408 -46.28 43.61 -58.53
C THR A 408 -44.79 43.23 -58.51
N GLU A 409 -44.19 42.58 -57.53
CA GLU A 409 -44.46 42.20 -56.14
C GLU A 409 -43.07 41.86 -55.53
N SER A 410 -43.04 41.66 -54.22
CA SER A 410 -41.97 40.98 -53.47
C SER A 410 -41.53 39.64 -54.09
N GLU A 411 -40.26 39.23 -53.93
CA GLU A 411 -39.89 38.00 -53.19
C GLU A 411 -38.38 37.77 -53.06
N TYR A 412 -38.07 36.92 -52.10
CA TYR A 412 -36.78 36.38 -51.68
C TYR A 412 -36.39 35.17 -52.54
N GLU A 413 -35.08 34.95 -52.80
CA GLU A 413 -34.42 33.62 -52.91
C GLU A 413 -32.91 33.85 -53.09
N TYR A 414 -32.04 33.44 -52.16
CA TYR A 414 -31.35 32.14 -52.07
C TYR A 414 -30.70 31.67 -53.38
N GLU A 415 -29.36 31.66 -53.40
CA GLU A 415 -28.61 30.49 -53.89
C GLU A 415 -27.36 30.25 -53.02
N GLU A 416 -27.29 29.01 -52.56
CA GLU A 416 -26.11 28.29 -52.07
C GLU A 416 -25.15 27.96 -53.22
N GLY A 417 -23.92 27.59 -52.87
CA GLY A 417 -22.93 26.99 -53.77
C GLY A 417 -21.51 27.27 -53.27
N GLU A 418 -21.13 26.67 -52.13
CA GLU A 418 -20.20 25.54 -52.06
C GLU A 418 -18.72 25.96 -52.20
N ASP A 419 -17.98 25.94 -51.09
CA ASP A 419 -16.69 25.26 -51.07
C ASP A 419 -16.37 24.76 -49.65
N GLU A 420 -15.63 23.67 -49.61
CA GLU A 420 -15.60 22.61 -48.61
C GLU A 420 -14.94 22.96 -47.27
N GLY A 421 -15.30 22.16 -46.26
CA GLY A 421 -14.79 22.27 -44.90
C GLY A 421 -13.34 21.82 -44.72
N SER A 422 -12.73 22.33 -43.66
CA SER A 422 -11.76 21.58 -42.88
C SER A 422 -11.75 22.09 -41.44
N GLU A 423 -11.65 21.14 -40.54
CA GLU A 423 -11.78 21.21 -39.09
C GLU A 423 -10.77 22.13 -38.39
N GLY A 424 -11.20 22.67 -37.24
CA GLY A 424 -10.58 22.31 -35.96
C GLY A 424 -9.27 22.99 -35.51
N GLU A 425 -9.40 23.63 -34.34
CA GLU A 425 -8.39 23.79 -33.27
C GLU A 425 -7.53 25.06 -33.19
N TYR A 426 -7.93 25.86 -32.20
CA TYR A 426 -7.20 26.73 -31.27
C TYR A 426 -5.67 26.61 -31.23
N ASP A 427 -4.96 27.74 -31.21
CA ASP A 427 -4.32 28.20 -29.97
C ASP A 427 -3.82 29.66 -30.05
N GLU A 428 -4.00 30.36 -28.95
CA GLU A 428 -3.78 31.79 -28.71
C GLU A 428 -2.44 32.00 -28.00
N ASP A 429 -1.71 33.03 -28.45
CA ASP A 429 -0.82 33.93 -27.72
C ASP A 429 0.21 33.41 -26.69
N THR A 430 1.49 33.57 -27.08
CA THR A 430 2.42 34.57 -26.53
C THR A 430 2.03 35.26 -25.21
N GLU A 431 2.88 35.14 -24.17
CA GLU A 431 3.40 36.21 -23.27
C GLU A 431 4.13 35.52 -22.09
N GLU A 432 5.44 35.73 -21.94
CA GLU A 432 6.12 36.77 -21.14
C GLU A 432 6.28 36.41 -19.66
N ASP A 433 7.55 36.26 -19.26
CA ASP A 433 8.07 35.86 -17.95
C ASP A 433 7.75 36.86 -16.83
N VAL A 434 7.27 36.37 -15.67
CA VAL A 434 7.36 37.09 -14.38
C VAL A 434 7.84 36.15 -13.26
N HIS A 435 8.91 36.58 -12.59
CA HIS A 435 9.59 35.93 -11.46
C HIS A 435 8.71 35.70 -10.20
N PRO A 436 8.96 34.64 -9.40
CA PRO A 436 8.26 34.41 -8.13
C PRO A 436 8.95 35.02 -6.89
N GLU A 437 8.18 35.70 -6.04
CA GLU A 437 8.50 36.01 -4.63
C GLU A 437 8.08 34.87 -3.68
N PRO A 438 8.70 34.70 -2.49
CA PRO A 438 8.41 33.61 -1.57
C PRO A 438 7.11 33.81 -0.76
N PRO A 439 6.41 32.72 -0.37
CA PRO A 439 5.10 32.82 0.27
C PRO A 439 5.21 33.28 1.74
N ARG A 440 4.39 34.25 2.11
CA ARG A 440 4.12 34.63 3.51
C ARG A 440 3.07 33.69 4.11
N PRO A 441 3.20 33.26 5.37
CA PRO A 441 2.19 32.41 6.02
C PRO A 441 0.95 33.24 6.35
N PHE A 442 -0.20 32.88 5.77
CA PHE A 442 -1.51 33.43 6.12
C PHE A 442 -2.34 32.39 6.88
N GLY A 443 -2.78 32.77 8.08
CA GLY A 443 -3.73 32.03 8.91
C GLY A 443 -3.71 32.52 10.36
N PRO A 444 -4.85 32.70 11.03
CA PRO A 444 -4.89 33.08 12.43
C PRO A 444 -4.31 31.96 13.32
N VAL A 445 -3.57 32.35 14.36
CA VAL A 445 -2.96 31.41 15.33
C VAL A 445 -4.06 30.60 16.03
N PRO A 446 -3.96 29.25 16.09
CA PRO A 446 -4.95 28.43 16.76
C PRO A 446 -5.01 28.71 18.27
N PRO A 447 -6.20 28.60 18.90
CA PRO A 447 -6.37 28.91 20.32
C PRO A 447 -5.62 27.92 21.22
N PRO A 448 -5.13 28.37 22.39
CA PRO A 448 -4.39 27.51 23.31
C PRO A 448 -5.29 26.38 23.87
N PRO A 449 -4.72 25.20 24.13
CA PRO A 449 -5.47 24.07 24.69
C PRO A 449 -5.99 24.41 26.11
N PRO A 450 -7.16 23.86 26.50
CA PRO A 450 -7.75 24.12 27.80
C PRO A 450 -6.83 23.65 28.93
N ALA A 451 -6.65 24.51 29.93
CA ALA A 451 -5.88 24.20 31.13
C ALA A 451 -6.49 22.97 31.83
N MET A 452 -5.73 21.87 31.87
CA MET A 452 -5.99 20.79 32.81
C MET A 452 -5.74 21.33 34.21
N ASN A 453 -6.82 21.68 34.91
CA ASN A 453 -6.78 21.94 36.34
C ASN A 453 -6.22 20.69 37.03
N GLY A 454 -4.99 20.82 37.52
CA GLY A 454 -4.32 19.82 38.32
C GLY A 454 -5.14 19.47 39.54
N MET A 455 -5.45 18.18 39.66
CA MET A 455 -5.98 17.57 40.86
C MET A 455 -4.90 17.67 41.95
N ALA A 456 -5.18 18.45 42.98
CA ALA A 456 -4.31 18.57 44.14
C ALA A 456 -4.16 17.21 44.84
N ALA A 457 -2.93 16.74 44.96
CA ALA A 457 -2.57 15.67 45.87
C ALA A 457 -2.59 16.25 47.30
N ALA A 458 -3.58 15.87 48.09
CA ALA A 458 -3.59 16.08 49.53
C ALA A 458 -2.97 14.85 50.23
N ASN A 459 -1.80 15.08 50.83
CA ASN A 459 -1.26 14.27 51.91
C ASN A 459 -2.16 14.38 53.16
N GLY A 460 -2.32 13.26 53.87
CA GLY A 460 -2.89 13.17 55.23
C GLY A 460 -3.12 11.69 55.56
N VAL A 461 -2.20 11.00 56.25
CA VAL A 461 -2.13 10.92 57.72
C VAL A 461 -3.49 10.58 58.34
N HIS A 462 -3.85 9.29 58.36
CA HIS A 462 -3.98 8.50 59.59
C HIS A 462 -4.12 7.01 59.29
#